data_AF-A0A932C5S3-F1
#
_entry.id   AF-A0A932C5S3-F1
#
_cell.length_a   1.000
_cell.length_b   1.000
_cell.length_c   1.000
_cell.angle_alpha   90.00
_cell.angle_beta   90.00
_cell.angle_gamma   90.00
#
_symmetry.space_group_name_H-M   'P 1'
#
loop_
_entity.id
_entity.type
_entity.pdbx_description
1 polymer ?
#
loop_
_entity_poly.entity_id
_entity_poly.type
_entity_poly.pdbx_seq_one_letter_code
_entity_poly.pdbx_strand_id
1 'polypeptide(L)'
;MPETLSLFLAPSVAVLLLLFYINLRMASPVLAIPIRWLRWILFALFAAQSNEQLGWIDRPFWAVAAAVFLLWFLLESGFNWLKVSAISLSPMPLFPRYVVNSSGDEWPIQQRLLKVRDWLRANRFTPVQALKAELGGGVWLRTSVYQNHDATLRLHALFVPQENGAITVCFSLATRTAAGRRYVTDNLYIPFGGFYPESWHIERRPWRRSLAKLVARHLERVRLAGEAVVAWDVSPFDDINQQQQQMERINMELGYLLPHADREEYGKITPEGRFRIWKEAWLLDYLGLPGRYH
;
A
#
# COMPACT_ATOMS: atom_id res chain seq x y z
N MET A 1 -11.37 33.94 -22.04
CA MET A 1 -10.94 32.89 -21.08
C MET A 1 -10.42 31.60 -21.73
N PRO A 2 -10.94 31.11 -22.87
CA PRO A 2 -10.46 29.86 -23.48
C PRO A 2 -8.99 29.91 -23.95
N GLU A 3 -8.54 31.03 -24.52
CA GLU A 3 -7.17 31.18 -25.05
C GLU A 3 -6.09 31.23 -23.96
N THR A 4 -6.39 31.84 -22.81
CA THR A 4 -5.45 31.84 -21.69
C THR A 4 -5.35 30.43 -21.08
N LEU A 5 -6.47 29.70 -21.01
CA LEU A 5 -6.50 28.34 -20.47
C LEU A 5 -5.73 27.35 -21.37
N SER A 6 -5.84 27.48 -22.70
CA SER A 6 -5.12 26.63 -23.65
C SER A 6 -3.59 26.78 -23.54
N LEU A 7 -3.11 28.00 -23.29
CA LEU A 7 -1.70 28.29 -23.01
C LEU A 7 -1.18 27.61 -21.74
N PHE A 8 -2.04 27.33 -20.75
CA PHE A 8 -1.66 26.60 -19.52
C PHE A 8 -1.81 25.08 -19.63
N LEU A 9 -2.70 24.58 -20.48
CA LEU A 9 -2.95 23.13 -20.62
C LEU A 9 -1.74 22.38 -21.18
N ALA A 10 -1.12 22.89 -22.25
CA ALA A 10 0.05 22.27 -22.88
C ALA A 10 1.25 22.10 -21.91
N PRO A 11 1.72 23.15 -21.20
CA PRO A 11 2.80 22.98 -20.22
C PRO A 11 2.39 22.10 -19.04
N SER A 12 1.12 22.12 -18.62
CA SER A 12 0.63 21.24 -17.56
C SER A 12 0.68 19.76 -17.94
N VAL A 13 0.35 19.44 -19.20
CA VAL A 13 0.51 18.08 -19.75
C VAL A 13 1.98 17.69 -19.81
N ALA A 14 2.88 18.58 -20.23
CA ALA A 14 4.31 18.30 -20.23
C ALA A 14 4.85 18.01 -18.81
N VAL A 15 4.42 18.79 -17.81
CA VAL A 15 4.73 18.54 -16.40
C VAL A 15 4.16 17.21 -15.92
N LEU A 16 2.92 16.88 -16.28
CA LEU A 16 2.31 15.58 -15.95
C LEU A 16 3.12 14.41 -16.53
N LEU A 17 3.53 14.50 -17.80
CA LEU A 17 4.34 13.47 -18.46
C LEU A 17 5.73 13.33 -17.81
N LEU A 18 6.36 14.46 -17.44
CA LEU A 18 7.62 14.45 -16.71
C LEU A 18 7.48 13.77 -15.34
N LEU A 19 6.44 14.12 -14.57
CA LEU A 19 6.15 13.50 -13.28
C LEU A 19 5.87 12.00 -13.44
N PHE A 20 5.11 11.62 -14.46
CA PHE A 20 4.83 10.22 -14.79
C PHE A 20 6.13 9.46 -15.10
N TYR A 21 7.00 10.02 -15.92
CA TYR A 21 8.30 9.44 -16.25
C TYR A 21 9.21 9.26 -15.02
N ILE A 22 9.25 10.26 -14.14
CA ILE A 22 9.99 10.16 -12.87
C ILE A 22 9.39 9.05 -12.00
N ASN A 23 8.06 8.99 -11.89
CA ASN A 23 7.38 8.00 -11.07
C ASN A 23 7.48 6.57 -11.63
N LEU A 24 7.60 6.38 -12.94
CA LEU A 24 7.89 5.06 -13.53
C LEU A 24 9.19 4.47 -12.98
N ARG A 25 10.20 5.31 -12.72
CA ARG A 25 11.50 4.90 -12.17
C ARG A 25 11.49 4.81 -10.64
N MET A 26 10.75 5.70 -9.99
CA MET A 26 10.72 5.78 -8.54
C MET A 26 9.65 4.91 -7.87
N ALA A 27 8.59 4.52 -8.58
CA ALA A 27 7.45 3.79 -8.05
C ALA A 27 7.00 4.33 -6.66
N SER A 28 6.91 5.65 -6.53
CA SER A 28 6.68 6.30 -5.24
C SER A 28 5.19 6.62 -5.09
N PRO A 29 4.49 6.08 -4.08
CA PRO A 29 3.09 6.42 -3.83
C PRO A 29 2.87 7.93 -3.63
N VAL A 30 3.86 8.61 -3.05
CA VAL A 30 3.86 10.06 -2.81
C VAL A 30 3.80 10.87 -4.11
N LEU A 31 4.40 10.36 -5.20
CA LEU A 31 4.31 10.98 -6.52
C LEU A 31 3.07 10.50 -7.29
N ALA A 32 2.67 9.24 -7.10
CA ALA A 32 1.50 8.68 -7.77
C ALA A 32 0.21 9.44 -7.44
N ILE A 33 0.04 9.86 -6.17
CA ILE A 33 -1.15 10.60 -5.71
C ILE A 33 -1.37 11.91 -6.49
N PRO A 34 -0.42 12.89 -6.50
CA PRO A 34 -0.62 14.13 -7.24
C PRO A 34 -0.69 13.91 -8.76
N ILE A 35 0.03 12.92 -9.31
CA ILE A 35 -0.07 12.55 -10.74
C ILE A 35 -1.51 12.14 -11.08
N ARG A 36 -2.14 11.34 -10.22
CA ARG A 36 -3.51 10.86 -10.42
C ARG A 36 -4.51 12.02 -10.42
N TRP A 37 -4.39 12.95 -9.47
CA TRP A 37 -5.21 14.18 -9.43
C TRP A 37 -4.99 15.09 -10.62
N LEU A 38 -3.74 15.34 -11.00
CA LEU A 38 -3.41 16.17 -12.17
C LEU A 38 -3.97 15.56 -13.45
N ARG A 39 -3.86 14.24 -13.63
CA ARG A 39 -4.42 13.53 -14.78
C ARG A 39 -5.93 13.74 -14.88
N TRP A 40 -6.66 13.63 -13.76
CA TRP A 40 -8.11 13.82 -13.73
C TRP A 40 -8.52 15.25 -14.06
N ILE A 41 -7.89 16.23 -13.40
CA ILE A 41 -8.18 17.64 -13.61
C ILE A 41 -7.89 18.03 -15.06
N LEU A 42 -6.73 17.62 -15.59
CA LEU A 42 -6.35 17.92 -16.97
C LEU A 42 -7.26 17.25 -17.98
N PHE A 43 -7.67 15.99 -17.75
CA PHE A 43 -8.63 15.31 -18.62
C PHE A 43 -9.98 16.04 -18.67
N ALA A 44 -10.51 16.45 -17.51
CA ALA A 44 -11.76 17.19 -17.42
C ALA A 44 -11.68 18.58 -18.10
N LEU A 45 -10.59 19.32 -17.86
CA LEU A 45 -10.37 20.63 -18.48
C LEU A 45 -10.16 20.52 -19.99
N PHE A 46 -9.44 19.49 -20.45
CA PHE A 46 -9.25 19.24 -21.88
C PHE A 46 -10.58 18.93 -22.56
N ALA A 47 -11.40 18.05 -21.99
CA ALA A 47 -12.72 17.73 -22.54
C ALA A 47 -13.64 18.97 -22.62
N ALA A 48 -13.64 19.80 -21.57
CA ALA A 48 -14.40 21.05 -21.57
C ALA A 48 -13.89 22.05 -22.63
N GLN A 49 -12.57 22.13 -22.82
CA GLN A 49 -11.96 22.98 -23.85
C GLN A 49 -12.30 22.48 -25.27
N SER A 50 -12.28 21.17 -25.49
CA SER A 50 -12.72 20.58 -26.75
C SER A 50 -14.20 20.85 -27.02
N ASN A 51 -15.06 20.80 -25.98
CA ASN A 51 -16.47 21.13 -26.12
C ASN A 51 -16.70 22.58 -26.57
N GLU A 52 -15.98 23.56 -26.00
CA GLU A 52 -16.06 24.97 -26.43
C GLU A 52 -15.63 25.16 -27.89
N GLN A 53 -14.60 24.43 -28.34
CA GLN A 53 -14.13 24.53 -29.73
C GLN A 53 -15.06 23.87 -30.74
N LEU A 54 -15.74 22.79 -30.35
CA LEU A 54 -16.55 21.97 -31.24
C LEU A 54 -18.07 22.24 -31.10
N GLY A 55 -18.48 22.96 -30.06
CA GLY A 55 -19.88 23.32 -29.82
C GLY A 55 -20.80 22.13 -29.56
N TRP A 56 -20.29 21.02 -29.04
CA TRP A 56 -21.07 19.78 -28.88
C TRP A 56 -22.19 19.89 -27.84
N ILE A 57 -21.94 20.62 -26.75
CA ILE A 57 -22.86 20.76 -25.63
C ILE A 57 -23.01 22.26 -25.33
N ASP A 58 -24.25 22.74 -25.37
CA ASP A 58 -24.61 24.11 -25.03
C ASP A 58 -24.72 24.30 -23.51
N ARG A 59 -23.58 24.17 -22.83
CA ARG A 59 -23.42 24.34 -21.38
C ARG A 59 -22.11 25.06 -21.08
N PRO A 60 -22.04 25.82 -19.98
CA PRO A 60 -20.84 26.58 -19.65
C PRO A 60 -19.65 25.65 -19.39
N PHE A 61 -18.45 26.10 -19.77
CA PHE A 61 -17.18 25.38 -19.60
C PHE A 61 -17.05 24.63 -18.27
N TRP A 62 -17.29 25.30 -17.15
CA TRP A 62 -17.14 24.71 -15.81
C TRP A 62 -18.16 23.61 -15.52
N ALA A 63 -19.36 23.69 -16.09
CA ALA A 63 -20.35 22.62 -15.95
C ALA A 63 -19.92 21.38 -16.71
N VAL A 64 -19.37 21.54 -17.93
CA VAL A 64 -18.83 20.42 -18.70
C VAL A 64 -17.61 19.81 -18.00
N ALA A 65 -16.68 20.63 -17.51
CA ALA A 65 -15.51 20.16 -16.77
C ALA A 65 -15.91 19.36 -15.52
N ALA A 66 -16.84 19.89 -14.70
CA ALA A 66 -17.34 19.19 -13.53
C ALA A 66 -18.06 17.88 -13.88
N ALA A 67 -18.89 17.89 -14.92
CA ALA A 67 -19.61 16.70 -15.37
C ALA A 67 -18.64 15.60 -15.84
N VAL A 68 -17.63 15.93 -16.65
CA VAL A 68 -16.60 14.98 -17.10
C VAL A 68 -15.77 14.46 -15.92
N PHE A 69 -15.41 15.34 -14.99
CA PHE A 69 -14.69 14.95 -13.77
C PHE A 69 -15.48 13.93 -12.94
N LEU A 70 -16.77 14.18 -12.70
CA LEU A 70 -17.65 13.29 -11.96
C LEU A 70 -17.90 11.97 -12.70
N LEU A 71 -18.09 12.03 -14.02
CA LEU A 71 -18.24 10.83 -14.85
C LEU A 71 -16.99 9.96 -14.76
N TRP A 72 -15.81 10.56 -14.89
CA TRP A 72 -14.54 9.85 -14.74
C TRP A 72 -14.38 9.24 -13.33
N PHE A 73 -14.76 9.99 -12.29
CA PHE A 73 -14.78 9.47 -10.92
C PHE A 73 -15.67 8.23 -10.78
N LEU A 74 -16.86 8.23 -11.37
CA LEU A 74 -17.77 7.08 -11.35
C LEU A 74 -17.19 5.87 -12.09
N LEU A 75 -16.59 6.10 -13.26
CA LEU A 75 -15.95 5.05 -14.05
C LEU A 75 -14.78 4.40 -13.29
N GLU A 76 -13.89 5.21 -12.71
CA GLU A 76 -12.76 4.71 -11.93
C GLU A 76 -13.24 4.02 -10.64
N SER A 77 -14.32 4.51 -10.03
CA SER A 77 -14.95 3.90 -8.85
C SER A 77 -15.50 2.51 -9.15
N GLY A 78 -16.23 2.37 -10.26
CA GLY A 78 -16.75 1.10 -10.75
C GLY A 78 -15.62 0.14 -11.15
N PHE A 79 -14.59 0.63 -11.82
CA PHE A 79 -13.44 -0.19 -12.19
C PHE A 79 -12.67 -0.72 -10.96
N ASN A 80 -12.44 0.12 -9.94
CA ASN A 80 -11.82 -0.31 -8.69
C ASN A 80 -12.69 -1.33 -7.94
N TRP A 81 -14.02 -1.17 -7.98
CA TRP A 81 -14.95 -2.16 -7.43
C TRP A 81 -14.84 -3.52 -8.12
N LEU A 82 -14.74 -3.52 -9.45
CA LEU A 82 -14.51 -4.74 -10.24
C LEU A 82 -13.17 -5.38 -9.91
N LYS A 83 -12.09 -4.59 -9.75
CA LYS A 83 -10.77 -5.11 -9.31
C LYS A 83 -10.84 -5.82 -7.97
N VAL A 84 -11.49 -5.21 -6.97
CA VAL A 84 -11.65 -5.83 -5.64
C VAL A 84 -12.47 -7.12 -5.74
N SER A 85 -13.53 -7.12 -6.54
CA SER A 85 -14.35 -8.32 -6.77
C SER A 85 -13.56 -9.42 -7.49
N ALA A 86 -12.73 -9.07 -8.47
CA ALA A 86 -11.87 -10.01 -9.17
C ALA A 86 -10.81 -10.63 -8.24
N ILE A 87 -10.21 -9.85 -7.34
CA ILE A 87 -9.27 -10.39 -6.33
C ILE A 87 -10.00 -11.40 -5.42
N SER A 88 -11.22 -11.10 -5.00
CA SER A 88 -12.04 -12.01 -4.18
C SER A 88 -12.29 -13.37 -4.86
N LEU A 89 -12.54 -13.37 -6.17
CA LEU A 89 -12.82 -14.57 -6.96
C LEU A 89 -11.55 -15.27 -7.47
N SER A 90 -10.40 -14.59 -7.45
CA SER A 90 -9.14 -15.13 -7.94
C SER A 90 -8.62 -16.27 -7.05
N PRO A 91 -7.76 -17.17 -7.56
CA PRO A 91 -7.09 -18.18 -6.74
C PRO A 91 -6.03 -17.60 -5.79
N MET A 92 -5.65 -16.32 -5.95
CA MET A 92 -4.58 -15.67 -5.17
C MET A 92 -4.86 -15.69 -3.66
N PRO A 93 -3.95 -16.22 -2.82
CA PRO A 93 -4.18 -16.25 -1.38
C PRO A 93 -4.21 -14.83 -0.80
N LEU A 94 -5.24 -14.49 -0.03
CA LEU A 94 -5.33 -13.22 0.68
C LEU A 94 -4.29 -13.12 1.81
N PHE A 95 -4.03 -14.27 2.44
CA PHE A 95 -3.02 -14.46 3.49
C PHE A 95 -1.99 -15.46 2.96
N PRO A 96 -0.97 -15.01 2.21
CA PRO A 96 -0.05 -15.90 1.55
C PRO A 96 0.88 -16.57 2.57
N ARG A 97 1.22 -17.84 2.33
CA ARG A 97 2.18 -18.56 3.17
C ARG A 97 3.60 -18.14 2.83
N TYR A 98 4.34 -17.71 3.83
CA TYR A 98 5.74 -17.35 3.66
C TYR A 98 6.62 -18.60 3.72
N VAL A 99 7.64 -18.63 2.87
CA VAL A 99 8.71 -19.63 2.87
C VAL A 99 10.07 -18.93 3.03
N VAL A 100 11.04 -19.64 3.61
CA VAL A 100 12.40 -19.11 3.75
C VAL A 100 13.04 -18.95 2.37
N ASN A 101 13.64 -17.78 2.13
CA ASN A 101 14.34 -17.50 0.89
C ASN A 101 15.84 -17.75 1.06
N SER A 102 16.32 -18.92 0.61
CA SER A 102 17.75 -19.27 0.61
C SER A 102 18.48 -18.85 -0.67
N SER A 103 17.79 -18.26 -1.64
CA SER A 103 18.32 -17.98 -2.99
C SER A 103 19.23 -16.74 -3.06
N GLY A 104 19.29 -15.92 -2.00
CA GLY A 104 20.14 -14.72 -1.94
C GLY A 104 19.69 -13.56 -2.84
N ASP A 105 18.54 -13.67 -3.51
CA ASP A 105 17.98 -12.70 -4.46
C ASP A 105 17.02 -11.68 -3.81
N GLU A 106 17.11 -11.49 -2.50
CA GLU A 106 16.17 -10.68 -1.72
C GLU A 106 16.23 -9.19 -2.07
N TRP A 107 17.44 -8.62 -2.21
CA TRP A 107 17.64 -7.19 -2.43
C TRP A 107 17.79 -6.87 -3.93
N PRO A 108 16.93 -6.02 -4.49
CA PRO A 108 17.12 -5.53 -5.85
C PRO A 108 18.36 -4.62 -5.95
N ILE A 109 19.02 -4.63 -7.11
CA ILE A 109 20.31 -3.93 -7.35
C ILE A 109 20.17 -2.39 -7.50
N GLN A 110 19.01 -1.82 -7.16
CA GLN A 110 18.74 -0.40 -7.32
C GLN A 110 19.50 0.43 -6.27
N GLN A 111 20.25 1.47 -6.68
CA GLN A 111 21.07 2.31 -5.78
C GLN A 111 20.32 2.84 -4.54
N ARG A 112 19.05 3.22 -4.70
CA ARG A 112 18.22 3.69 -3.59
C ARG A 112 18.00 2.63 -2.50
N LEU A 113 17.92 1.35 -2.89
CA LEU A 113 17.73 0.24 -1.96
C LEU A 113 19.06 -0.13 -1.30
N LEU A 114 20.17 -0.01 -2.04
CA LEU A 114 21.51 -0.13 -1.46
C LEU A 114 21.73 0.89 -0.33
N LYS A 115 21.31 2.15 -0.52
CA LYS A 115 21.35 3.18 0.54
C LYS A 115 20.55 2.79 1.79
N VAL A 116 19.41 2.13 1.63
CA VAL A 116 18.62 1.62 2.75
C VAL A 116 19.39 0.52 3.49
N ARG A 117 20.01 -0.40 2.75
CA ARG A 117 20.84 -1.47 3.32
C ARG A 117 22.06 -0.92 4.06
N ASP A 118 22.72 0.11 3.51
CA ASP A 118 23.83 0.78 4.18
C ASP A 118 23.39 1.51 5.44
N TRP A 119 22.21 2.16 5.41
CA TRP A 119 21.61 2.76 6.60
C TRP A 119 21.32 1.72 7.68
N LEU A 120 20.79 0.55 7.33
CA LEU A 120 20.54 -0.55 8.28
C LEU A 120 21.83 -0.99 8.97
N ARG A 121 22.91 -1.19 8.20
CA ARG A 121 24.23 -1.54 8.73
C ARG A 121 24.77 -0.46 9.67
N ALA A 122 24.70 0.80 9.25
CA ALA A 122 25.15 1.93 10.06
C ALA A 122 24.38 2.09 11.39
N ASN A 123 23.11 1.67 11.43
CA ASN A 123 22.25 1.75 12.61
C ASN A 123 22.17 0.42 13.39
N ARG A 124 23.14 -0.48 13.20
CA ARG A 124 23.26 -1.77 13.92
C ARG A 124 22.03 -2.67 13.83
N PHE A 125 21.33 -2.62 12.69
CA PHE A 125 20.33 -3.63 12.36
C PHE A 125 21.01 -4.86 11.79
N THR A 126 20.78 -6.02 12.41
CA THR A 126 21.31 -7.31 11.95
C THR A 126 20.28 -8.02 11.07
N PRO A 127 20.67 -8.58 9.92
CA PRO A 127 19.78 -9.41 9.12
C PRO A 127 19.53 -10.73 9.87
N VAL A 128 18.27 -11.14 9.97
CA VAL A 128 17.87 -12.37 10.68
C VAL A 128 17.41 -13.44 9.70
N GLN A 129 16.52 -13.08 8.76
CA GLN A 129 15.97 -14.04 7.82
C GLN A 129 15.41 -13.36 6.57
N ALA A 130 15.59 -14.01 5.42
CA ALA A 130 14.94 -13.64 4.17
C ALA A 130 13.74 -14.56 3.94
N LEU A 131 12.61 -14.00 3.55
CA LEU A 131 11.35 -14.70 3.32
C LEU A 131 10.77 -14.31 1.97
N LYS A 132 9.98 -15.20 1.37
CA LYS A 132 9.18 -14.92 0.18
C LYS A 132 7.81 -15.58 0.28
N ALA A 133 6.81 -15.00 -0.37
CA ALA A 133 5.47 -15.56 -0.44
C ALA A 133 4.94 -15.44 -1.88
N GLU A 134 4.27 -16.47 -2.37
CA GLU A 134 3.67 -16.44 -3.71
C GLU A 134 2.33 -15.73 -3.66
N LEU A 135 2.17 -14.70 -4.50
CA LEU A 135 0.90 -13.98 -4.65
C LEU A 135 0.02 -14.58 -5.75
N GLY A 136 0.59 -15.43 -6.61
CA GLY A 136 -0.07 -16.08 -7.74
C GLY A 136 0.56 -15.71 -9.07
N GLY A 137 0.39 -16.57 -10.09
CA GLY A 137 0.91 -16.33 -11.44
C GLY A 137 2.44 -16.18 -11.51
N GLY A 138 3.17 -16.83 -10.59
CA GLY A 138 4.63 -16.72 -10.50
C GLY A 138 5.15 -15.40 -9.91
N VAL A 139 4.27 -14.54 -9.40
CA VAL A 139 4.65 -13.28 -8.72
C VAL A 139 4.97 -13.56 -7.25
N TRP A 140 6.19 -13.19 -6.84
CA TRP A 140 6.68 -13.39 -5.49
C TRP A 140 6.81 -12.06 -4.74
N LEU A 141 6.23 -12.02 -3.54
CA LEU A 141 6.45 -10.97 -2.56
C LEU A 141 7.68 -11.32 -1.72
N ARG A 142 8.74 -10.52 -1.82
CA ARG A 142 9.99 -10.75 -1.08
C ARG A 142 10.04 -9.87 0.16
N THR A 143 10.52 -10.43 1.27
CA THR A 143 10.67 -9.74 2.55
C THR A 143 12.03 -10.05 3.14
N SER A 144 12.78 -9.02 3.54
CA SER A 144 14.02 -9.17 4.31
C SER A 144 13.77 -8.69 5.74
N VAL A 145 14.09 -9.53 6.73
CA VAL A 145 13.82 -9.26 8.13
C VAL A 145 15.10 -8.92 8.88
N TYR A 146 15.06 -7.79 9.57
CA TYR A 146 16.15 -7.28 10.40
C TYR A 146 15.68 -7.12 11.85
N GLN A 147 16.62 -7.15 12.78
CA GLN A 147 16.38 -6.79 14.17
C GLN A 147 17.41 -5.76 14.63
N ASN A 148 17.04 -4.91 15.59
CA ASN A 148 18.01 -4.05 16.27
C ASN A 148 18.94 -4.87 17.17
N HIS A 149 19.96 -4.20 17.71
CA HIS A 149 20.97 -4.83 18.58
C HIS A 149 20.38 -5.64 19.74
N ASP A 150 19.37 -5.11 20.42
CA ASP A 150 18.74 -5.76 21.58
C ASP A 150 17.64 -6.76 21.20
N ALA A 151 17.44 -6.99 19.90
CA ALA A 151 16.35 -7.81 19.36
C ALA A 151 14.96 -7.41 19.87
N THR A 152 14.71 -6.16 20.23
CA THR A 152 13.40 -5.64 20.70
C THR A 152 12.55 -5.01 19.60
N LEU A 153 13.19 -4.63 18.49
CA LEU A 153 12.57 -4.04 17.30
C LEU A 153 12.86 -4.91 16.08
N ARG A 154 11.80 -5.41 15.45
CA ARG A 154 11.86 -6.16 14.21
C ARG A 154 11.42 -5.30 13.04
N LEU A 155 12.22 -5.26 11.99
CA LEU A 155 11.93 -4.56 10.75
C LEU A 155 11.75 -5.57 9.63
N HIS A 156 10.63 -5.46 8.92
CA HIS A 156 10.37 -6.15 7.66
C HIS A 156 10.54 -5.14 6.52
N ALA A 157 11.52 -5.36 5.64
CA ALA A 157 11.66 -4.66 4.37
C ALA A 157 10.94 -5.48 3.29
N LEU A 158 9.77 -5.00 2.86
CA LEU A 158 8.89 -5.64 1.89
C LEU A 158 9.15 -5.07 0.49
N PHE A 159 9.44 -5.93 -0.48
CA PHE A 159 9.66 -5.55 -1.87
C PHE A 159 8.42 -5.89 -2.69
N VAL A 160 7.61 -4.86 -2.95
CA VAL A 160 6.33 -4.98 -3.67
C VAL A 160 6.59 -4.78 -5.17
N PRO A 161 6.39 -5.80 -6.01
CA PRO A 161 6.49 -5.64 -7.46
C PRO A 161 5.36 -4.74 -7.97
N GLN A 162 5.63 -3.95 -9.00
CA GLN A 162 4.65 -3.12 -9.69
C GLN A 162 4.40 -3.64 -11.10
N GLU A 163 3.24 -3.33 -11.68
CA GLU A 163 2.86 -3.73 -13.05
C GLU A 163 3.88 -3.26 -14.11
N ASN A 164 4.54 -2.13 -13.87
CA ASN A 164 5.55 -1.56 -14.76
C ASN A 164 6.96 -2.17 -14.58
N GLY A 165 7.09 -3.24 -13.80
CA GLY A 165 8.38 -3.90 -13.50
C GLY A 165 9.24 -3.19 -12.45
N ALA A 166 8.81 -2.02 -11.94
CA ALA A 166 9.48 -1.38 -10.82
C ALA A 166 9.19 -2.12 -9.51
N ILE A 167 10.03 -1.89 -8.50
CA ILE A 167 9.88 -2.50 -7.17
C ILE A 167 9.77 -1.39 -6.14
N THR A 168 8.70 -1.39 -5.36
CA THR A 168 8.52 -0.45 -4.26
C THR A 168 8.93 -1.12 -2.96
N VAL A 169 9.85 -0.50 -2.21
CA VAL A 169 10.17 -0.97 -0.86
C VAL A 169 9.23 -0.33 0.16
N CYS A 170 8.56 -1.16 0.95
CA CYS A 170 7.82 -0.74 2.14
C CYS A 170 8.48 -1.32 3.39
N PHE A 171 8.24 -0.68 4.52
CA PHE A 171 8.81 -1.04 5.81
C PHE A 171 7.67 -1.28 6.79
N SER A 172 7.77 -2.37 7.54
CA SER A 172 6.91 -2.65 8.69
C SER A 172 7.78 -2.91 9.92
N LEU A 173 7.57 -2.12 10.96
CA LEU A 173 8.32 -2.18 12.22
C LEU A 173 7.41 -2.75 13.29
N ALA A 174 7.91 -3.74 14.03
CA ALA A 174 7.17 -4.41 15.10
C ALA A 174 7.98 -4.52 16.39
N THR A 175 7.32 -4.23 17.51
CA THR A 175 7.80 -4.46 18.87
C THR A 175 6.71 -5.14 19.69
N ARG A 176 7.12 -6.09 20.53
CA ARG A 176 6.25 -6.78 21.49
C ARG A 176 6.53 -6.25 22.89
N THR A 177 5.48 -6.19 23.71
CA THR A 177 5.59 -5.79 25.11
C THR A 177 5.31 -6.98 26.02
N ALA A 178 5.74 -6.89 27.29
CA ALA A 178 5.51 -7.90 28.31
C ALA A 178 4.01 -8.12 28.61
N ALA A 179 3.17 -7.11 28.33
CA ALA A 179 1.72 -7.20 28.44
C ALA A 179 1.04 -7.95 27.27
N GLY A 180 1.83 -8.50 26.33
CA GLY A 180 1.30 -9.22 25.17
C GLY A 180 0.81 -8.33 24.02
N ARG A 181 1.04 -7.02 24.09
CA ARG A 181 0.69 -6.08 23.01
C ARG A 181 1.75 -6.06 21.92
N ARG A 182 1.31 -5.85 20.67
CA ARG A 182 2.17 -5.72 19.50
C ARG A 182 2.00 -4.34 18.88
N TYR A 183 3.04 -3.52 18.94
CA TYR A 183 3.06 -2.24 18.24
C TYR A 183 3.56 -2.45 16.82
N VAL A 184 2.79 -2.02 15.82
CA VAL A 184 3.19 -2.10 14.41
C VAL A 184 3.14 -0.71 13.80
N THR A 185 4.26 -0.26 13.23
CA THR A 185 4.31 0.99 12.43
C THR A 185 4.79 0.63 11.03
N ASP A 186 3.99 0.91 10.01
CA ASP A 186 4.36 0.62 8.63
C ASP A 186 4.13 1.80 7.69
N ASN A 187 4.61 1.68 6.46
CA ASN A 187 4.28 2.58 5.37
C ASN A 187 3.71 1.85 4.16
N LEU A 188 2.99 0.75 4.39
CA LEU A 188 2.31 0.02 3.34
C LEU A 188 1.24 0.91 2.68
N TYR A 189 1.12 0.81 1.37
CA TYR A 189 0.11 1.51 0.57
C TYR A 189 -0.85 0.52 -0.12
N ILE A 190 -0.80 -0.75 0.29
CA ILE A 190 -1.72 -1.80 -0.15
C ILE A 190 -2.91 -1.80 0.81
N PRO A 191 -4.16 -1.79 0.31
CA PRO A 191 -5.33 -1.87 1.17
C PRO A 191 -5.38 -3.24 1.85
N PHE A 192 -5.73 -3.25 3.13
CA PHE A 192 -5.95 -4.47 3.90
C PHE A 192 -7.44 -4.76 4.05
N GLY A 193 -8.24 -3.74 4.39
CA GLY A 193 -9.70 -3.81 4.56
C GLY A 193 -10.22 -4.64 5.74
N GLY A 194 -9.41 -5.56 6.28
CA GLY A 194 -9.79 -6.49 7.34
C GLY A 194 -9.52 -5.99 8.76
N PHE A 195 -9.62 -6.93 9.70
CA PHE A 195 -9.41 -6.74 11.12
C PHE A 195 -8.06 -7.30 11.56
N TYR A 196 -7.51 -6.69 12.60
CA TYR A 196 -6.32 -7.16 13.29
C TYR A 196 -6.69 -7.66 14.68
N PRO A 197 -5.85 -8.50 15.31
CA PRO A 197 -6.06 -8.87 16.71
C PRO A 197 -6.10 -7.62 17.60
N GLU A 198 -6.95 -7.63 18.64
CA GLU A 198 -7.12 -6.48 19.55
C GLU A 198 -5.83 -6.06 20.26
N SER A 199 -4.91 -7.00 20.47
CA SER A 199 -3.60 -6.73 21.06
C SER A 199 -2.65 -5.95 20.14
N TRP A 200 -3.05 -5.66 18.89
CA TRP A 200 -2.21 -4.96 17.91
C TRP A 200 -2.53 -3.47 17.85
N HIS A 201 -1.50 -2.65 18.04
CA HIS A 201 -1.57 -1.21 17.90
C HIS A 201 -0.90 -0.76 16.62
N ILE A 202 -1.70 -0.57 15.58
CA ILE A 202 -1.21 -0.34 14.21
C ILE A 202 -1.27 1.14 13.86
N GLU A 203 -0.17 1.65 13.31
CA GLU A 203 -0.14 2.98 12.70
C GLU A 203 0.53 2.88 11.33
N ARG A 204 -0.27 3.05 10.28
CA ARG A 204 0.25 3.12 8.92
C ARG A 204 0.53 4.57 8.53
N ARG A 205 1.64 4.80 7.83
CA ARG A 205 2.08 6.12 7.35
C ARG A 205 2.57 6.04 5.91
N PRO A 206 1.68 5.88 4.90
CA PRO A 206 2.07 5.71 3.50
C PRO A 206 3.00 6.82 2.97
N TRP A 207 2.78 8.07 3.41
CA TRP A 207 3.60 9.25 3.08
C TRP A 207 5.03 9.23 3.64
N ARG A 208 5.31 8.42 4.68
CA ARG A 208 6.61 8.37 5.34
C ARG A 208 7.51 7.32 4.69
N ARG A 209 8.19 7.70 3.60
CA ARG A 209 9.06 6.79 2.83
C ARG A 209 10.49 6.65 3.37
N SER A 210 10.93 7.56 4.24
CA SER A 210 12.24 7.46 4.89
C SER A 210 12.19 6.44 6.03
N LEU A 211 13.01 5.39 5.94
CA LEU A 211 13.14 4.37 6.99
C LEU A 211 13.53 5.01 8.34
N ALA A 212 14.51 5.92 8.36
CA ALA A 212 14.94 6.61 9.57
C ALA A 212 13.78 7.34 10.27
N LYS A 213 12.98 8.10 9.51
CA LYS A 213 11.79 8.79 10.04
C LYS A 213 10.74 7.81 10.55
N LEU A 214 10.59 6.65 9.90
CA LEU A 214 9.61 5.63 10.31
C LEU A 214 10.04 4.94 11.60
N VAL A 215 11.32 4.59 11.72
CA VAL A 215 11.94 4.05 12.95
C VAL A 215 11.77 5.02 14.10
N ALA A 216 12.13 6.29 13.91
CA ALA A 216 11.97 7.31 14.95
C ALA A 216 10.51 7.43 15.43
N ARG A 217 9.53 7.36 14.51
CA ARG A 217 8.11 7.37 14.89
C ARG A 217 7.71 6.12 15.66
N HIS A 218 8.16 4.95 15.23
CA HIS A 218 7.84 3.70 15.91
C HIS A 218 8.38 3.71 17.34
N LEU A 219 9.65 4.07 17.52
CA LEU A 219 10.27 4.17 18.84
C LEU A 219 9.54 5.18 19.74
N GLU A 220 9.16 6.33 19.20
CA GLU A 220 8.39 7.32 19.98
C GLU A 220 7.02 6.78 20.42
N ARG A 221 6.31 6.04 19.55
CA ARG A 221 5.03 5.41 19.92
C ARG A 221 5.19 4.40 21.06
N VAL A 222 6.20 3.55 20.96
CA VAL A 222 6.47 2.52 21.98
C VAL A 222 6.89 3.18 23.29
N ARG A 223 7.74 4.21 23.23
CA ARG A 223 8.14 5.00 24.42
C ARG A 223 6.94 5.65 25.10
N LEU A 224 6.02 6.25 24.34
CA LEU A 224 4.82 6.88 24.88
C LEU A 224 3.83 5.88 25.50
N ALA A 225 3.82 4.63 25.04
CA ALA A 225 3.03 3.58 25.68
C ALA A 225 3.53 3.24 27.09
N GLY A 226 4.83 3.48 27.37
CA GLY A 226 5.42 3.27 28.70
C GLY A 226 5.54 1.80 29.11
N GLU A 227 5.48 0.87 28.16
CA GLU A 227 5.48 -0.56 28.44
C GLU A 227 6.86 -1.18 28.33
N ALA A 228 7.12 -2.22 29.14
CA ALA A 228 8.32 -3.02 29.04
C ALA A 228 8.34 -3.78 27.70
N VAL A 229 9.32 -3.46 26.86
CA VAL A 229 9.57 -4.14 25.59
C VAL A 229 10.26 -5.48 25.84
N VAL A 230 9.94 -6.48 25.01
CA VAL A 230 10.49 -7.83 25.12
C VAL A 230 11.29 -8.15 23.86
N ALA A 231 12.43 -8.82 24.04
CA ALA A 231 13.25 -9.29 22.94
C ALA A 231 12.53 -10.40 22.17
N TRP A 232 12.74 -10.43 20.86
CA TRP A 232 12.20 -11.44 19.97
C TRP A 232 12.92 -12.78 20.17
N ASP A 233 12.16 -13.77 20.62
CA ASP A 233 12.57 -15.16 20.83
C ASP A 233 12.07 -16.10 19.72
N VAL A 234 10.93 -15.76 19.09
CA VAL A 234 10.35 -16.51 17.97
C VAL A 234 11.02 -16.15 16.64
N SER A 235 11.27 -17.15 15.78
CA SER A 235 11.83 -16.92 14.45
C SER A 235 10.92 -16.01 13.59
N PRO A 236 11.48 -15.20 12.66
CA PRO A 236 10.65 -14.40 11.75
C PRO A 236 9.67 -15.20 10.90
N PHE A 237 10.08 -16.40 10.45
CA PHE A 237 9.25 -17.32 9.67
C PHE A 237 8.04 -17.82 10.45
N ASP A 238 8.23 -18.25 11.71
CA ASP A 238 7.13 -18.76 12.53
C ASP A 238 6.18 -17.62 12.91
N ASP A 239 6.75 -16.48 13.35
CA ASP A 239 5.99 -15.30 13.71
C ASP A 239 5.10 -14.82 12.55
N ILE A 240 5.64 -14.65 11.34
CA ILE A 240 4.83 -14.14 10.22
C ILE A 240 3.73 -15.12 9.79
N ASN A 241 4.00 -16.43 9.74
CA ASN A 241 3.00 -17.40 9.32
C ASN A 241 1.91 -17.58 10.38
N GLN A 242 2.28 -17.55 11.67
CA GLN A 242 1.30 -17.54 12.76
C GLN A 242 0.39 -16.30 12.67
N GLN A 243 0.95 -15.13 12.35
CA GLN A 243 0.15 -13.93 12.13
C GLN A 243 -0.80 -14.07 10.95
N GLN A 244 -0.34 -14.62 9.81
CA GLN A 244 -1.20 -14.83 8.64
C GLN A 244 -2.40 -15.72 9.00
N GLN A 245 -2.15 -16.83 9.72
CA GLN A 245 -3.21 -17.73 10.18
C GLN A 245 -4.17 -17.06 11.17
N GLN A 246 -3.63 -16.31 12.15
CA GLN A 246 -4.44 -15.60 13.13
C GLN A 246 -5.32 -14.53 12.47
N MET A 247 -4.75 -13.77 11.52
CA MET A 247 -5.51 -12.78 10.77
C MET A 247 -6.59 -13.43 9.92
N GLU A 248 -6.30 -14.52 9.20
CA GLU A 248 -7.32 -15.23 8.41
C GLU A 248 -8.49 -15.69 9.31
N ARG A 249 -8.18 -16.30 10.46
CA ARG A 249 -9.19 -16.78 11.41
C ARG A 249 -10.08 -15.66 11.94
N ILE A 250 -9.48 -14.59 12.49
CA ILE A 250 -10.25 -13.46 13.05
C ILE A 250 -11.12 -12.81 11.97
N ASN A 251 -10.59 -12.67 10.75
CA ASN A 251 -11.35 -12.08 9.66
C ASN A 251 -12.49 -12.96 9.16
N MET A 252 -12.40 -14.29 9.31
CA MET A 252 -13.54 -15.18 9.09
C MET A 252 -14.57 -15.05 10.21
N GLU A 253 -14.13 -15.06 11.47
CA GLU A 253 -15.01 -14.93 12.65
C GLU A 253 -15.79 -13.60 12.67
N LEU A 254 -15.15 -12.50 12.23
CA LEU A 254 -15.76 -11.16 12.17
C LEU A 254 -16.53 -10.88 10.86
N GLY A 255 -16.73 -11.89 9.99
CA GLY A 255 -17.52 -11.75 8.77
C GLY A 255 -16.88 -10.89 7.68
N TYR A 256 -15.57 -10.71 7.70
CA TYR A 256 -14.82 -10.08 6.60
C TYR A 256 -14.52 -11.08 5.47
N LEU A 257 -14.20 -12.32 5.84
CA LEU A 257 -13.99 -13.43 4.90
C LEU A 257 -15.17 -14.39 4.93
N LEU A 258 -15.43 -14.99 3.78
CA LEU A 258 -16.36 -16.10 3.68
C LEU A 258 -15.73 -17.41 4.22
N PRO A 259 -16.53 -18.29 4.85
CA PRO A 259 -16.11 -19.64 5.21
C PRO A 259 -15.59 -20.40 3.99
N HIS A 260 -14.62 -21.30 4.17
CA HIS A 260 -13.97 -21.99 3.05
C HIS A 260 -14.95 -22.73 2.11
N ALA A 261 -16.04 -23.28 2.65
CA ALA A 261 -17.06 -23.99 1.88
C ALA A 261 -17.75 -23.08 0.83
N ASP A 262 -17.90 -21.79 1.13
CA ASP A 262 -18.65 -20.86 0.29
C ASP A 262 -17.75 -20.11 -0.71
N ARG A 263 -16.41 -20.28 -0.61
CA ARG A 263 -15.44 -19.48 -1.37
C ARG A 263 -15.42 -19.77 -2.86
N GLU A 264 -15.73 -21.00 -3.26
CA GLU A 264 -15.74 -21.36 -4.68
C GLU A 264 -16.89 -20.68 -5.44
N GLU A 265 -18.04 -20.53 -4.79
CA GLU A 265 -19.24 -19.95 -5.41
C GLU A 265 -19.27 -18.42 -5.27
N TYR A 266 -18.93 -17.88 -4.09
CA TYR A 266 -19.13 -16.46 -3.76
C TYR A 266 -17.82 -15.64 -3.68
N GLY A 267 -16.67 -16.30 -3.81
CA GLY A 267 -15.35 -15.69 -3.59
C GLY A 267 -14.95 -15.63 -2.12
N LYS A 268 -13.79 -15.02 -1.85
CA LYS A 268 -13.16 -15.06 -0.52
C LYS A 268 -13.65 -14.00 0.46
N ILE A 269 -14.11 -12.87 -0.05
CA ILE A 269 -14.37 -11.63 0.70
C ILE A 269 -15.86 -11.33 0.68
N THR A 270 -16.45 -11.05 1.84
CA THR A 270 -17.87 -10.67 1.95
C THR A 270 -18.17 -9.36 1.21
N PRO A 271 -19.44 -9.07 0.86
CA PRO A 271 -19.82 -7.78 0.28
C PRO A 271 -19.33 -6.58 1.11
N GLU A 272 -19.44 -6.66 2.43
CA GLU A 272 -18.98 -5.64 3.39
C GLU A 272 -17.45 -5.52 3.37
N GLY A 273 -16.75 -6.65 3.32
CA GLY A 273 -15.30 -6.68 3.19
C GLY A 273 -14.82 -6.02 1.90
N ARG A 274 -15.47 -6.31 0.76
CA ARG A 274 -15.17 -5.68 -0.53
C ARG A 274 -15.36 -4.17 -0.48
N PHE A 275 -16.43 -3.69 0.17
CA PHE A 275 -16.63 -2.26 0.40
C PHE A 275 -15.52 -1.61 1.24
N ARG A 276 -15.05 -2.27 2.30
CA ARG A 276 -13.94 -1.77 3.11
C ARG A 276 -12.64 -1.67 2.33
N ILE A 277 -12.29 -2.71 1.56
CA ILE A 277 -11.11 -2.69 0.68
C ILE A 277 -11.24 -1.58 -0.35
N TRP A 278 -12.38 -1.48 -1.03
CA TRP A 278 -12.62 -0.45 -2.04
C TRP A 278 -12.45 0.95 -1.46
N LYS A 279 -13.06 1.22 -0.29
CA LYS A 279 -12.93 2.51 0.40
C LYS A 279 -11.48 2.80 0.79
N GLU A 280 -10.77 1.83 1.35
CA GLU A 280 -9.38 2.01 1.74
C GLU A 280 -8.46 2.20 0.54
N ALA A 281 -8.68 1.45 -0.55
CA ALA A 281 -7.95 1.61 -1.80
C ALA A 281 -8.08 3.05 -2.31
N TRP A 282 -9.30 3.59 -2.34
CA TRP A 282 -9.55 5.00 -2.69
C TRP A 282 -8.79 5.99 -1.81
N LEU A 283 -8.89 5.84 -0.49
CA LEU A 283 -8.22 6.75 0.45
C LEU A 283 -6.69 6.67 0.32
N LEU A 284 -6.13 5.48 0.10
CA LEU A 284 -4.69 5.30 -0.10
C LEU A 284 -4.25 5.87 -1.45
N ASP A 285 -4.97 5.58 -2.53
CA ASP A 285 -4.60 5.98 -3.88
C ASP A 285 -4.71 7.48 -4.12
N TYR A 286 -5.68 8.15 -3.50
CA TYR A 286 -5.94 9.57 -3.77
C TYR A 286 -5.49 10.49 -2.65
N LEU A 287 -5.37 10.00 -1.42
CA LEU A 287 -5.03 10.83 -0.27
C LEU A 287 -3.85 10.26 0.54
N GLY A 288 -3.39 9.05 0.24
CA GLY A 288 -2.39 8.35 1.04
C GLY A 288 -2.84 8.14 2.50
N LEU A 289 -4.15 8.06 2.72
CA LEU A 289 -4.76 7.89 4.03
C LEU A 289 -5.10 6.42 4.25
N PRO A 290 -4.50 5.75 5.25
CA PRO A 290 -4.83 4.38 5.58
C PRO A 290 -6.14 4.29 6.35
N GLY A 291 -6.75 3.10 6.37
CA GLY A 291 -7.82 2.78 7.30
C GLY A 291 -7.37 2.97 8.75
N ARG A 292 -8.30 3.37 9.62
CA ARG A 292 -8.09 3.32 11.07
C ARG A 292 -8.61 1.98 11.56
N TYR A 293 -7.78 1.30 12.32
CA TYR A 293 -8.06 0.00 12.92
C TYR A 293 -8.16 0.25 14.42
N HIS A 294 -9.38 0.15 14.94
CA HIS A 294 -9.72 0.29 16.34
C HIS A 294 -10.22 -1.05 16.85
#